data_AF-A0A6M1YIX3-F1
#
_entry.id   AF-A0A6M1YIX3-F1
#
_cell.length_a   1.000
_cell.length_b   1.000
_cell.length_c   1.000
_cell.angle_alpha   90.00
_cell.angle_beta   90.00
_cell.angle_gamma   90.00
#
_symmetry.space_group_name_H-M   'P 1'
#
loop_
_entity.id
_entity.type
_entity.pdbx_description
1 polymer ?
#
loop_
_entity_poly.entity_id
_entity_poly.type
_entity_poly.pdbx_seq_one_letter_code
_entity_poly.pdbx_strand_id
1 'polypeptide(L)'
;MKKIMVGCLGIFVGIAFSVCAMEKITQDQQAKLNKAFIEAVKKNEVEEVKQLLDNGVDVDLHDQYSGQTALIIAAQKGYVASVKMLLDKGANAGLKCGLGDTALIIAVRCG
;
A
#
# COMPACT_ATOMS: atom_id res chain seq x y z
N MET A 1 19.06 20.38 3.10
CA MET A 1 18.14 20.91 2.08
C MET A 1 17.66 19.78 1.17
N LYS A 2 16.62 19.03 1.59
CA LYS A 2 15.74 18.26 0.71
C LYS A 2 14.45 18.01 1.48
N LYS A 3 13.49 18.89 1.18
CA LYS A 3 12.04 18.89 1.40
C LYS A 3 11.50 17.75 2.28
N ILE A 4 11.24 18.10 3.54
CA ILE A 4 10.21 17.46 4.37
C ILE A 4 8.89 17.90 3.76
N MET A 5 8.22 17.00 3.04
CA MET A 5 6.87 17.20 2.50
C MET A 5 5.98 16.12 3.08
N VAL A 6 5.82 16.14 4.40
CA VAL A 6 4.66 15.52 5.05
C VAL A 6 3.72 16.68 5.31
N GLY A 7 2.69 16.78 4.47
CA GLY A 7 1.67 17.81 4.55
C GLY A 7 0.93 17.71 5.89
N CYS A 8 1.12 18.75 6.70
CA CYS A 8 0.17 19.30 7.65
C CYS A 8 -0.84 18.33 8.30
N LEU A 9 -0.60 17.98 9.55
CA LEU A 9 -1.57 18.31 10.59
C LEU A 9 -0.84 18.82 11.84
N GLY A 10 -0.95 20.13 12.07
CA GLY A 10 -0.99 20.76 13.38
C GLY A 10 0.20 20.61 14.35
N ILE A 11 0.98 21.69 14.43
CA ILE A 11 1.35 22.37 15.69
C ILE A 11 2.57 21.81 16.47
N PHE A 12 3.60 22.69 16.59
CA PHE A 12 4.50 22.97 17.74
C PHE A 12 5.19 21.75 18.42
N VAL A 13 6.48 21.72 18.80
CA VAL A 13 7.50 22.74 19.04
C VAL A 13 8.83 22.03 19.33
N GLY A 14 9.95 22.72 19.10
CA GLY A 14 11.29 22.19 19.28
C GLY A 14 11.78 22.15 20.74
N ILE A 15 11.37 21.16 21.53
CA ILE A 15 12.03 20.86 22.81
C ILE A 15 12.30 19.37 22.96
N ALA A 16 13.58 19.07 23.12
CA ALA A 16 14.22 17.76 23.20
C ALA A 16 13.96 17.03 24.53
N PHE A 17 12.71 16.87 24.97
CA PHE A 17 12.41 16.22 26.25
C PHE A 17 11.27 15.21 26.07
N SER A 18 11.58 13.91 26.18
CA SER A 18 10.61 12.84 26.49
C SER A 18 9.70 12.25 25.37
N VAL A 19 10.14 12.14 24.12
CA VAL A 19 9.30 11.63 23.00
C VAL A 19 9.24 10.08 22.86
N CYS A 20 10.07 9.29 23.55
CA CYS A 20 10.13 7.82 23.32
C CYS A 20 8.80 7.05 23.53
N ALA A 21 7.77 7.62 24.17
CA ALA A 21 6.52 6.91 24.50
C ALA A 21 5.33 7.19 23.57
N MET A 22 5.41 8.13 22.61
CA MET A 22 4.33 8.39 21.64
C MET A 22 4.66 8.01 20.19
N GLU A 23 5.89 7.59 19.91
CA GLU A 23 6.27 7.06 18.58
C GLU A 23 5.66 5.67 18.27
N LYS A 24 5.18 4.94 19.28
CA LYS A 24 4.54 3.62 19.06
C LYS A 24 3.12 3.69 18.48
N ILE A 25 2.43 4.82 18.63
CA ILE A 25 1.00 4.93 18.26
C ILE A 25 0.83 5.01 16.74
N THR A 26 1.79 5.56 16.01
CA THR A 26 1.68 5.77 14.55
C THR A 26 2.01 4.52 13.74
N GLN A 27 2.91 3.66 14.23
CA GLN A 27 3.33 2.43 13.53
C GLN A 27 2.28 1.32 13.58
N ASP A 28 1.60 1.13 14.73
CA ASP A 28 0.60 0.07 14.89
C ASP A 28 -0.65 0.30 14.02
N GLN A 29 -1.04 1.57 13.86
CA GLN A 29 -2.20 1.95 13.05
C GLN A 29 -1.93 1.75 11.54
N GLN A 30 -0.73 2.08 11.07
CA GLN A 30 -0.39 1.90 9.66
C GLN A 30 -0.27 0.42 9.27
N ALA A 31 0.26 -0.44 10.15
CA ALA A 31 0.35 -1.87 9.90
C ALA A 31 -1.03 -2.53 9.73
N LYS A 32 -2.01 -2.13 10.55
CA LYS A 32 -3.40 -2.56 10.41
C LYS A 32 -4.02 -2.09 9.09
N LEU A 33 -3.78 -0.85 8.72
CA LEU A 33 -4.30 -0.24 7.49
C LEU A 33 -3.74 -0.93 6.24
N ASN A 34 -2.43 -1.19 6.20
CA ASN A 34 -1.76 -1.91 5.12
C ASN A 34 -2.32 -3.33 4.97
N LYS A 35 -2.57 -4.03 6.09
CA LYS A 35 -3.18 -5.36 6.08
C LYS A 35 -4.61 -5.32 5.53
N ALA A 36 -5.42 -4.36 5.97
CA ALA A 36 -6.79 -4.19 5.50
C ALA A 36 -6.83 -3.93 3.98
N PHE A 37 -5.92 -3.10 3.47
CA PHE A 37 -5.80 -2.82 2.05
C PHE A 37 -5.53 -4.06 1.20
N ILE A 38 -4.56 -4.90 1.61
CA ILE A 38 -4.29 -6.15 0.92
C ILE A 38 -5.48 -7.10 0.97
N GLU A 39 -6.22 -7.13 2.09
CA GLU A 39 -7.42 -7.94 2.24
C GLU A 39 -8.55 -7.47 1.31
N ALA A 40 -8.78 -6.16 1.20
CA ALA A 40 -9.76 -5.57 0.30
C ALA A 40 -9.46 -5.92 -1.17
N VAL A 41 -8.19 -5.87 -1.58
CA VAL A 41 -7.75 -6.29 -2.92
C VAL A 41 -7.99 -7.78 -3.15
N LYS A 42 -7.74 -8.63 -2.15
CA LYS A 42 -8.01 -10.09 -2.24
C LYS A 42 -9.51 -10.39 -2.41
N LYS A 43 -10.38 -9.56 -1.83
CA LYS A 43 -11.85 -9.66 -1.94
C LYS A 43 -12.43 -8.98 -3.20
N ASN A 44 -11.62 -8.23 -3.95
CA ASN A 44 -12.04 -7.41 -5.10
C ASN A 44 -13.01 -6.26 -4.73
N GLU A 45 -12.87 -5.70 -3.52
CA GLU A 45 -13.71 -4.60 -3.03
C GLU A 45 -13.16 -3.25 -3.49
N VAL A 46 -13.43 -2.89 -4.74
CA VAL A 46 -12.86 -1.69 -5.40
C VAL A 46 -13.11 -0.39 -4.60
N GLU A 47 -14.30 -0.22 -4.03
CA GLU A 47 -14.62 0.98 -3.23
C GLU A 47 -13.82 1.05 -1.93
N GLU A 48 -13.63 -0.09 -1.25
CA GLU A 48 -12.82 -0.15 -0.02
C GLU A 48 -11.34 0.12 -0.33
N VAL A 49 -10.82 -0.47 -1.41
CA VAL A 49 -9.45 -0.21 -1.89
C VAL A 49 -9.26 1.28 -2.19
N LYS A 50 -10.27 1.96 -2.75
CA LYS A 50 -10.21 3.40 -3.03
C LYS A 50 -10.16 4.23 -1.75
N GLN A 51 -11.07 3.96 -0.80
CA GLN A 51 -11.10 4.65 0.49
C GLN A 51 -9.79 4.47 1.25
N LEU A 52 -9.20 3.27 1.21
CA LEU A 52 -7.93 2.97 1.86
C LEU A 52 -6.76 3.71 1.19
N LEU A 53 -6.74 3.84 -0.13
CA LEU A 53 -5.75 4.66 -0.83
C LEU A 53 -5.91 6.16 -0.51
N ASP A 54 -7.15 6.64 -0.35
CA ASP A 54 -7.42 8.02 0.06
C ASP A 54 -6.99 8.29 1.52
N ASN A 55 -6.91 7.26 2.36
CA ASN A 55 -6.34 7.32 3.71
C ASN A 55 -4.80 7.37 3.74
N GLY A 56 -4.13 7.46 2.60
CA GLY A 56 -2.68 7.58 2.51
C GLY A 56 -1.93 6.25 2.59
N VAL A 57 -2.60 5.14 2.28
CA VAL A 57 -1.95 3.83 2.10
C VAL A 57 -1.05 3.91 0.86
N ASP A 58 0.18 3.41 1.01
CA ASP A 58 1.09 3.29 -0.12
C ASP A 58 0.59 2.21 -1.10
N VAL A 59 0.46 2.58 -2.38
CA VAL A 59 -0.07 1.69 -3.42
C VAL A 59 0.89 0.54 -3.75
N ASP A 60 2.19 0.75 -3.54
CA ASP A 60 3.28 -0.18 -3.87
C ASP A 60 3.68 -1.07 -2.69
N LEU A 61 2.86 -1.09 -1.64
CA LEU A 61 3.09 -1.91 -0.45
C LEU A 61 3.26 -3.39 -0.80
N HIS A 62 4.22 -4.00 -0.14
CA HIS A 62 4.42 -5.43 -0.19
C HIS A 62 3.72 -6.08 1.00
N ASP A 63 2.88 -7.08 0.72
CA ASP A 63 2.29 -7.89 1.76
C ASP A 63 3.41 -8.60 2.53
N GLN A 64 3.42 -8.43 3.85
CA GLN A 64 4.47 -8.97 4.73
C GLN A 64 4.56 -10.50 4.68
N TYR A 65 3.46 -11.19 4.36
CA TYR A 65 3.41 -12.65 4.36
C TYR A 65 3.78 -13.24 3.00
N SER A 66 3.24 -12.69 1.91
CA SER A 66 3.46 -13.22 0.56
C SER A 66 4.58 -12.53 -0.21
N GLY A 67 5.03 -11.35 0.23
CA GLY A 67 5.98 -10.52 -0.51
C GLY A 67 5.44 -10.05 -1.86
N GLN A 68 4.11 -10.03 -2.05
CA GLN A 68 3.45 -9.58 -3.26
C GLN A 68 2.91 -8.16 -3.09
N THR A 69 2.90 -7.38 -4.17
CA THR A 69 2.19 -6.10 -4.21
C THR A 69 0.70 -6.30 -4.44
N ALA A 70 -0.11 -5.30 -4.06
CA ALA A 70 -1.55 -5.30 -4.36
C ALA A 70 -1.84 -5.53 -5.85
N LEU A 71 -1.05 -4.94 -6.73
CA LEU A 71 -1.19 -5.10 -8.17
C LEU A 71 -0.92 -6.55 -8.63
N ILE A 72 0.07 -7.22 -8.04
CA ILE A 72 0.35 -8.64 -8.33
C ILE A 72 -0.80 -9.53 -7.88
N ILE A 73 -1.37 -9.28 -6.71
CA ILE A 73 -2.52 -10.04 -6.19
C ILE A 73 -3.73 -9.86 -7.12
N ALA A 74 -4.04 -8.62 -7.51
CA ALA A 74 -5.14 -8.33 -8.42
C ALA A 74 -4.94 -8.98 -9.80
N ALA A 75 -3.71 -8.94 -10.33
CA ALA A 75 -3.34 -9.60 -11.58
C ALA A 75 -3.46 -11.14 -11.50
N GLN A 76 -2.99 -11.75 -10.41
CA GLN A 76 -3.08 -13.19 -10.19
C GLN A 76 -4.53 -13.69 -10.15
N LYS A 77 -5.43 -12.88 -9.63
CA LYS A 77 -6.86 -13.18 -9.52
C LYS A 77 -7.68 -12.79 -10.75
N GLY A 78 -7.09 -12.09 -11.72
CA GLY A 78 -7.80 -11.57 -12.89
C GLY A 78 -8.78 -10.43 -12.57
N TYR A 79 -8.57 -9.71 -11.46
CA TYR A 79 -9.45 -8.62 -11.04
C TYR A 79 -9.19 -7.34 -11.83
N VAL A 80 -9.70 -7.28 -13.06
CA VAL A 80 -9.47 -6.18 -14.01
C VAL A 80 -9.82 -4.80 -13.44
N ALA A 81 -10.93 -4.69 -12.71
CA ALA A 81 -11.35 -3.42 -12.10
C ALA A 81 -10.35 -2.94 -11.03
N SER A 82 -9.90 -3.84 -10.15
CA SER A 82 -8.88 -3.54 -9.14
C SER A 82 -7.53 -3.21 -9.77
N VAL A 83 -7.11 -3.94 -10.81
CA VAL A 83 -5.87 -3.66 -11.57
C VAL A 83 -5.92 -2.25 -12.16
N LYS A 84 -7.01 -1.91 -12.85
CA LYS A 84 -7.18 -0.59 -13.46
C LYS A 84 -7.12 0.51 -12.41
N MET A 85 -7.81 0.36 -11.29
CA MET A 85 -7.82 1.38 -10.24
C MET A 85 -6.45 1.56 -9.58
N LEU A 86 -5.72 0.47 -9.34
CA LEU A 86 -4.37 0.54 -8.78
C LEU A 86 -3.41 1.26 -9.75
N LEU A 87 -3.51 0.98 -11.06
CA LEU A 87 -2.74 1.68 -12.08
C LEU A 87 -3.12 3.17 -12.19
N ASP A 88 -4.41 3.49 -12.14
CA ASP A 88 -4.91 4.88 -12.14
C ASP A 88 -4.39 5.67 -10.92
N LYS A 89 -4.14 4.98 -9.79
CA LYS A 89 -3.55 5.54 -8.57
C LYS A 89 -2.01 5.53 -8.58
N GLY A 90 -1.39 5.11 -9.69
CA GLY A 90 0.07 5.17 -9.89
C GLY A 90 0.84 3.95 -9.42
N ALA A 91 0.20 2.79 -9.24
CA ALA A 91 0.88 1.54 -8.89
C ALA A 91 2.00 1.19 -9.88
N ASN A 92 3.16 0.83 -9.36
CA ASN A 92 4.31 0.45 -10.17
C ASN A 92 4.21 -1.01 -10.64
N ALA A 93 3.84 -1.20 -11.90
CA ALA A 93 3.76 -2.50 -12.55
C ALA A 93 5.12 -3.22 -12.73
N GLY A 94 6.24 -2.51 -12.56
CA GLY A 94 7.59 -3.06 -12.64
C GLY A 94 8.07 -3.74 -11.36
N LEU A 95 7.31 -3.63 -10.27
CA LEU A 95 7.66 -4.28 -9.00
C LEU A 95 7.58 -5.80 -9.14
N LYS A 96 8.59 -6.46 -8.57
CA LYS A 96 8.71 -7.91 -8.55
C LYS A 96 8.22 -8.44 -7.22
N CYS A 97 7.46 -9.53 -7.22
CA CYS A 97 7.18 -10.26 -5.99
C CYS A 97 8.41 -11.02 -5.50
N GLY A 98 8.31 -11.67 -4.34
CA GLY A 98 9.36 -12.53 -3.79
C GLY A 98 9.84 -13.67 -4.72
N LEU A 99 9.08 -14.01 -5.77
CA LEU A 99 9.47 -14.99 -6.79
C LEU A 99 10.25 -14.38 -7.96
N GLY A 100 10.39 -13.05 -8.01
CA GLY A 100 11.02 -12.33 -9.12
C GLY A 100 10.07 -11.98 -10.28
N ASP A 101 8.81 -12.42 -10.22
CA ASP A 101 7.80 -12.17 -11.25
C ASP A 101 7.17 -10.78 -11.10
N THR A 102 6.87 -10.11 -12.21
CA THR A 102 6.10 -8.86 -12.24
C THR A 102 4.59 -9.14 -12.34
N ALA A 103 3.77 -8.11 -12.11
CA ALA A 103 2.31 -8.21 -12.28
C ALA A 103 1.92 -8.71 -13.69
N LEU A 104 2.65 -8.30 -14.72
CA LEU A 104 2.43 -8.74 -16.09
C LEU A 104 2.74 -10.23 -16.29
N ILE A 105 3.88 -10.71 -15.78
CA ILE A 105 4.26 -12.13 -15.88
C ILE A 105 3.21 -13.00 -15.18
N ILE A 106 2.75 -12.57 -14.01
CA ILE A 106 1.71 -13.26 -13.23
C ILE A 106 0.38 -13.30 -14.01
N ALA A 107 -0.05 -12.18 -14.60
CA ALA A 107 -1.29 -12.14 -15.38
C ALA A 107 -1.25 -13.11 -16.57
N VAL A 108 -0.11 -13.22 -17.26
CA VAL A 108 0.06 -14.16 -18.38
C VAL A 108 0.10 -15.62 -17.90
N ARG A 109 0.67 -15.89 -16.73
CA ARG A 109 0.74 -17.27 -16.18
C ARG A 109 -0.61 -17.77 -15.65
N CYS A 110 -1.48 -16.86 -15.20
CA CYS A 110 -2.75 -17.18 -14.55
C CYS A 110 -3.99 -17.00 -15.45
N GLY A 111 -3.83 -16.42 -16.65
CA GLY A 111 -4.87 -16.32 -17.68
C GLY A 111 -4.83 -17.47 -18.66
#